data_AF-A0A818P5M3-F1
#
_entry.id   AF-A0A818P5M3-F1
#
_cell.length_a   1.000
_cell.length_b   1.000
_cell.length_c   1.000
_cell.angle_alpha   90.00
_cell.angle_beta   90.00
_cell.angle_gamma   90.00
#
_symmetry.space_group_name_H-M   'P 1'
#
loop_
_entity.id
_entity.type
_entity.pdbx_description
1 polymer ?
#
loop_
_entity_poly.entity_id
_entity_poly.type
_entity_poly.pdbx_seq_one_letter_code
_entity_poly.pdbx_strand_id
1 'polypeptide(L)'
;MRSKKKVVIQHLAEKFGLVPKSKHQRITLQLADKLKTDVHNFYQRDDISYQLPGKRDTVVVKDDDGKKVTYQKRILINNLRETYEFFKDENKSVDLSRSSFADLRPVFVVSKSALAHRNCLCVYHENVRLLLKDFDKYVDGTHCSSLSTFTDSLVCSTNNEECMFGCCSICKDFFSENIQENVSNSNSKITWSQWASKNGRVEKNEFSGSVDEAILMLKSKIEFFCFMYTLKESSRSILKN
;
A
#
# COMPACT_ATOMS: atom_id res chain seq x y z
N MET A 1 -40.53 0.69 4.36
CA MET A 1 -41.83 0.33 4.97
C MET A 1 -41.61 -0.62 6.13
N ARG A 2 -41.91 -0.23 7.37
CA ARG A 2 -41.82 -1.14 8.54
C ARG A 2 -42.91 -2.21 8.41
N SER A 3 -42.51 -3.48 8.32
CA SER A 3 -43.42 -4.62 8.12
C SER A 3 -44.49 -4.67 9.23
N LYS A 4 -45.77 -4.81 8.85
CA LYS A 4 -46.92 -4.91 9.78
C LYS A 4 -46.70 -5.99 10.86
N LYS A 5 -45.97 -7.08 10.54
CA LYS A 5 -45.58 -8.11 11.51
C LYS A 5 -44.78 -7.57 12.68
N LYS A 6 -43.88 -6.61 12.44
CA LYS A 6 -43.02 -6.02 13.49
C LYS A 6 -43.84 -5.22 14.50
N VAL A 7 -44.86 -4.49 14.03
CA VAL A 7 -45.75 -3.70 14.89
C VAL A 7 -46.60 -4.63 15.78
N VAL A 8 -47.14 -5.70 15.20
CA VAL A 8 -47.94 -6.69 15.95
C VAL A 8 -47.11 -7.40 17.02
N ILE A 9 -45.89 -7.83 16.68
CA ILE A 9 -44.97 -8.48 17.62
C ILE A 9 -44.60 -7.52 18.76
N GLN A 10 -44.38 -6.24 18.46
CA GLN A 10 -44.06 -5.23 19.47
C GLN A 10 -45.24 -5.00 20.43
N HIS A 11 -46.47 -4.89 19.92
CA HIS A 11 -47.67 -4.75 20.75
C HIS A 11 -47.91 -5.98 21.64
N LEU A 12 -47.66 -7.18 21.13
CA LEU A 12 -47.75 -8.41 21.92
C LEU A 12 -46.68 -8.44 23.02
N ALA A 13 -45.43 -8.06 22.70
CA ALA A 13 -44.35 -8.00 23.68
C ALA A 13 -44.65 -6.99 24.82
N GLU A 14 -45.24 -5.84 24.49
CA GLU A 14 -45.70 -4.84 25.46
C GLU A 14 -46.83 -5.37 26.35
N LYS A 15 -47.84 -6.02 25.75
CA LYS A 15 -48.99 -6.60 26.48
C LYS A 15 -48.58 -7.68 27.48
N PHE A 16 -47.55 -8.47 27.18
CA PHE A 16 -47.07 -9.56 28.03
C PHE A 16 -45.84 -9.18 28.88
N GLY A 17 -45.47 -7.90 28.93
CA GLY A 17 -44.35 -7.42 29.76
C GLY A 17 -42.97 -7.90 29.30
N LEU A 18 -42.85 -8.41 28.07
CA LEU A 18 -41.60 -8.87 27.44
C LEU A 18 -40.86 -7.70 26.75
N VAL A 19 -40.93 -6.51 27.33
CA VAL A 19 -40.25 -5.33 26.79
C VAL A 19 -38.75 -5.47 27.09
N PRO A 20 -37.87 -5.53 26.08
CA PRO A 20 -36.44 -5.51 26.34
C PRO A 20 -36.10 -4.18 27.03
N LYS A 21 -35.64 -4.26 28.29
CA LYS A 21 -35.04 -3.12 28.97
C LYS A 21 -33.92 -2.59 28.06
N SER A 22 -33.97 -1.31 27.72
CA SER A 22 -32.90 -0.61 27.00
C SER A 22 -31.59 -0.84 27.75
N LYS A 23 -30.80 -1.82 27.32
CA LYS A 23 -29.45 -2.04 27.83
C LYS A 23 -28.59 -1.01 27.11
N HIS A 24 -28.18 0.01 27.87
CA HIS A 24 -27.34 1.13 27.44
C HIS A 24 -28.08 2.22 26.65
N GLN A 25 -28.55 3.21 27.40
CA GLN A 25 -28.54 4.58 26.88
C GLN A 25 -27.08 4.88 26.53
N ARG A 26 -26.73 4.92 25.24
CA ARG A 26 -25.40 5.38 24.81
C ARG A 26 -25.29 6.81 25.28
N ILE A 27 -24.60 7.02 26.40
CA ILE A 27 -24.08 8.33 26.75
C ILE A 27 -23.11 8.64 25.62
N THR A 28 -23.50 9.51 24.69
CA THR A 28 -22.57 10.15 23.79
C THR A 28 -21.67 11.01 24.67
N LEU A 29 -20.59 10.43 25.18
CA LEU A 29 -19.50 11.19 25.76
C LEU A 29 -19.01 12.09 24.64
N GLN A 30 -19.34 13.39 24.74
CA GLN A 30 -18.78 14.37 23.82
C GLN A 30 -17.27 14.30 23.97
N LEU A 31 -16.60 13.93 22.89
CA LEU A 31 -15.15 13.87 22.86
C LEU A 31 -14.61 15.29 23.07
N ALA A 32 -13.68 15.46 24.00
CA ALA A 32 -13.07 16.76 24.26
C ALA A 32 -12.48 17.34 22.97
N ASP A 33 -12.75 18.62 22.69
CA ASP A 33 -12.30 19.24 21.42
C ASP A 33 -10.79 19.18 21.25
N LYS A 34 -10.04 19.29 22.36
CA LYS A 34 -8.59 19.06 22.38
C LYS A 34 -8.21 17.70 21.79
N LEU A 35 -8.90 16.62 22.19
CA LEU A 35 -8.60 15.28 21.68
C LEU A 35 -8.91 15.16 20.19
N LYS A 36 -9.98 15.82 19.70
CA LYS A 36 -10.27 15.87 18.26
C LYS A 36 -9.14 16.58 17.51
N THR A 37 -8.67 17.71 18.01
CA THR A 37 -7.55 18.45 17.43
C THR A 37 -6.27 17.62 17.44
N ASP A 38 -5.96 16.94 18.54
CA ASP A 38 -4.78 16.09 18.66
C ASP A 38 -4.80 14.93 17.65
N VAL A 39 -5.94 14.25 17.49
CA VAL A 39 -6.12 13.21 16.48
C VAL A 39 -6.00 13.77 15.06
N HIS A 40 -6.59 14.94 14.79
CA HIS A 40 -6.52 15.60 13.49
C HIS A 40 -5.09 16.02 13.14
N ASN A 41 -4.32 16.48 14.13
CA ASN A 41 -2.90 16.80 13.98
C ASN A 41 -2.05 15.56 13.76
N PHE A 42 -2.32 14.48 14.51
CA PHE A 42 -1.64 13.20 14.34
C PHE A 42 -1.76 12.68 12.91
N TYR A 43 -2.97 12.69 12.33
CA TYR A 43 -3.20 12.29 10.94
C TYR A 43 -2.43 13.13 9.91
N GLN A 44 -2.06 14.37 10.23
CA GLN A 44 -1.38 15.30 9.33
C GLN A 44 0.15 15.26 9.42
N ARG A 45 0.73 14.51 10.36
CA ARG A 45 2.18 14.36 10.44
C ARG A 45 2.72 13.63 9.20
N ASP A 46 3.90 14.02 8.74
CA ASP A 46 4.53 13.48 7.53
C ASP A 46 4.96 12.00 7.65
N ASP A 47 5.11 11.50 8.87
CA ASP A 47 5.37 10.08 9.17
C ASP A 47 4.09 9.24 9.26
N ILE A 48 2.91 9.86 9.36
CA ILE A 48 1.60 9.20 9.38
C ILE A 48 0.90 9.26 8.02
N SER A 49 0.96 10.41 7.34
CA SER A 49 0.44 10.58 6.00
C SER A 49 1.34 11.48 5.18
N TYR A 50 1.41 11.27 3.86
CA TYR A 50 2.16 12.14 2.96
C TYR A 50 1.23 12.89 2.02
N GLN A 51 1.55 14.14 1.72
CA GLN A 51 0.76 14.99 0.84
C GLN A 51 0.98 14.61 -0.64
N LEU A 52 -0.11 14.52 -1.41
CA LEU A 52 -0.01 14.30 -2.86
C LEU A 52 0.46 15.57 -3.58
N PRO A 53 1.32 15.45 -4.61
CA PRO A 53 1.87 16.61 -5.31
C PRO A 53 0.96 17.18 -6.41
N GLY A 54 -0.06 16.44 -6.85
CA GLY A 54 -0.86 16.83 -8.01
C GLY A 54 -1.80 18.00 -7.72
N LYS A 55 -1.83 19.00 -8.61
CA LYS A 55 -2.76 20.15 -8.49
C LYS A 55 -4.25 19.75 -8.41
N ARG A 56 -4.60 18.58 -8.98
CA ARG A 56 -5.96 18.02 -8.94
C ARG A 56 -6.22 17.12 -7.74
N ASP A 57 -5.20 16.80 -6.95
CA ASP A 57 -5.32 15.98 -5.75
C ASP A 57 -5.82 16.81 -4.56
N THR A 58 -6.94 17.50 -4.75
CA THR A 58 -7.56 18.37 -3.74
C THR A 58 -8.93 17.84 -3.33
N VAL A 59 -9.36 18.19 -2.12
CA VAL A 59 -10.72 17.98 -1.61
C VAL A 59 -11.27 19.30 -1.12
N VAL A 60 -12.50 19.62 -1.50
CA VAL A 60 -13.22 20.79 -1.00
C VAL A 60 -14.10 20.35 0.16
N VAL A 61 -13.83 20.92 1.34
CA VAL A 61 -14.58 20.67 2.57
C VAL A 61 -15.32 21.96 2.94
N LYS A 62 -16.51 21.86 3.50
CA LYS A 62 -17.19 23.00 4.11
C LYS A 62 -16.76 23.10 5.56
N ASP A 63 -16.30 24.28 5.95
CA ASP A 63 -16.00 24.61 7.34
C ASP A 63 -17.29 24.73 8.16
N ASP A 64 -17.16 24.85 9.48
CA ASP A 64 -18.28 25.02 10.42
C ASP A 64 -19.10 26.29 10.10
N ASP A 65 -18.45 27.32 9.56
CA ASP A 65 -19.08 28.56 9.06
C ASP A 65 -19.73 28.42 7.67
N GLY A 66 -19.73 27.22 7.09
CA GLY A 66 -20.28 26.92 5.76
C GLY A 66 -19.38 27.37 4.59
N LYS A 67 -18.22 27.98 4.86
CA LYS A 67 -17.24 28.39 3.85
C LYS A 67 -16.56 27.17 3.22
N LYS A 68 -16.40 27.20 1.89
CA LYS A 68 -15.64 26.15 1.18
C LYS A 68 -14.14 26.38 1.36
N VAL A 69 -13.45 25.39 1.91
CA VAL A 69 -12.00 25.35 2.05
C VAL A 69 -11.46 24.19 1.22
N THR A 70 -10.41 24.44 0.44
CA THR A 70 -9.77 23.42 -0.39
C THR A 70 -8.51 22.93 0.31
N TYR A 71 -8.46 21.63 0.57
CA TYR A 71 -7.30 20.95 1.14
C TYR A 71 -6.60 20.09 0.09
N GLN A 72 -5.28 20.02 0.14
CA GLN A 72 -4.52 19.02 -0.61
C GLN A 72 -4.72 17.65 0.04
N LYS A 73 -4.95 16.61 -0.77
CA LYS A 73 -5.09 15.24 -0.29
C LYS A 73 -3.78 14.76 0.33
N ARG A 74 -3.92 14.04 1.43
CA ARG A 74 -2.84 13.27 2.06
C ARG A 74 -3.18 11.79 2.02
N ILE A 75 -2.18 10.93 1.83
CA ILE A 75 -2.32 9.49 1.83
C ILE A 75 -1.76 8.94 3.13
N LEU A 76 -2.57 8.16 3.87
CA LEU A 76 -2.07 7.40 5.02
C LEU A 76 -0.93 6.47 4.62
N ILE A 77 0.18 6.52 5.33
CA ILE A 77 1.31 5.62 5.12
C ILE A 77 0.93 4.21 5.54
N ASN A 78 0.26 4.04 6.66
CA ASN A 78 -0.15 2.74 7.18
C ASN A 78 -1.65 2.52 6.99
N ASN A 79 -2.14 1.30 7.22
CA ASN A 79 -3.59 1.11 7.26
C ASN A 79 -4.18 1.75 8.53
N LEU A 80 -5.51 1.86 8.59
CA LEU A 80 -6.18 2.56 9.69
C LEU A 80 -5.99 1.86 11.04
N ARG A 81 -5.84 0.53 11.03
CA ARG A 81 -5.58 -0.26 12.24
C ARG A 81 -4.19 0.04 12.78
N GLU A 82 -3.15 -0.09 11.96
CA GLU A 82 -1.77 0.24 12.34
C GLU A 82 -1.62 1.70 12.79
N THR A 83 -2.25 2.62 12.06
CA THR A 83 -2.24 4.05 12.41
C THR A 83 -2.85 4.30 13.80
N TYR A 84 -3.91 3.57 14.15
CA TYR A 84 -4.51 3.61 15.48
C TYR A 84 -3.58 3.02 16.56
N GLU A 85 -2.89 1.91 16.27
CA GLU A 85 -1.92 1.35 17.22
C GLU A 85 -0.76 2.32 17.48
N PHE A 86 -0.24 3.00 16.45
CA PHE A 86 0.77 4.06 16.64
C PHE A 86 0.24 5.20 17.51
N PHE A 87 -0.98 5.66 17.25
CA PHE A 87 -1.60 6.68 18.09
C PHE A 87 -1.72 6.23 19.54
N LYS A 88 -2.13 4.98 19.79
CA LYS A 88 -2.28 4.42 21.15
C LYS A 88 -0.96 4.20 21.86
N ASP A 89 0.10 3.84 21.15
CA ASP A 89 1.43 3.71 21.74
C ASP A 89 1.99 5.08 22.17
N GLU A 90 1.78 6.13 21.36
CA GLU A 90 2.13 7.49 21.73
C GLU A 90 1.22 8.09 22.81
N ASN A 91 -0.05 7.63 22.90
CA ASN A 91 -1.10 8.18 23.76
C ASN A 91 -1.76 7.10 24.64
N LYS A 92 -0.96 6.44 25.47
CA LYS A 92 -1.40 5.29 26.29
C LYS A 92 -2.59 5.61 27.20
N SER A 93 -2.65 6.82 27.75
CA SER A 93 -3.70 7.29 28.66
C SER A 93 -5.00 7.73 27.98
N VAL A 94 -5.03 7.87 26.66
CA VAL A 94 -6.22 8.33 25.93
C VAL A 94 -7.19 7.17 25.75
N ASP A 95 -8.40 7.30 26.29
CA ASP A 95 -9.49 6.36 26.03
C ASP A 95 -10.26 6.77 24.77
N LEU A 96 -9.86 6.18 23.63
CA LEU A 96 -10.47 6.43 22.34
C LEU A 96 -10.57 5.11 21.60
N SER A 97 -11.79 4.75 21.18
CA SER A 97 -11.99 3.53 20.39
C SER A 97 -11.43 3.69 18.96
N ARG A 98 -11.03 2.58 18.33
CA ARG A 98 -10.60 2.57 16.92
C ARG A 98 -11.66 3.12 15.97
N SER A 99 -12.96 2.87 16.24
CA SER A 99 -14.06 3.42 15.44
C SER A 99 -14.15 4.94 15.59
N SER A 100 -14.07 5.46 16.81
CA SER A 100 -14.07 6.91 17.05
C SER A 100 -12.84 7.58 16.43
N PHE A 101 -11.66 6.95 16.52
CA PHE A 101 -10.44 7.43 15.86
C PHE A 101 -10.57 7.46 14.33
N ALA A 102 -11.22 6.45 13.74
CA ALA A 102 -11.51 6.40 12.32
C ALA A 102 -12.46 7.52 11.87
N ASP A 103 -13.49 7.80 12.67
CA ASP A 103 -14.49 8.84 12.41
C ASP A 103 -13.90 10.26 12.49
N LEU A 104 -12.87 10.44 13.33
CA LEU A 104 -12.14 11.72 13.47
C LEU A 104 -11.13 11.96 12.35
N ARG A 105 -10.97 11.01 11.42
CA ARG A 105 -10.03 11.18 10.31
C ARG A 105 -10.44 12.37 9.42
N PRO A 106 -9.54 13.33 9.17
CA PRO A 106 -9.82 14.43 8.25
C PRO A 106 -10.23 13.90 6.87
N VAL A 107 -11.24 14.49 6.24
CA VAL A 107 -11.76 14.04 4.93
C VAL A 107 -10.68 14.08 3.83
N PHE A 108 -9.73 15.01 3.93
CA PHE A 108 -8.61 15.14 3.00
C PHE A 108 -7.47 14.13 3.27
N VAL A 109 -7.49 13.39 4.39
CA VAL A 109 -6.57 12.28 4.67
C VAL A 109 -7.24 10.98 4.23
N VAL A 110 -6.80 10.43 3.10
CA VAL A 110 -7.40 9.25 2.48
C VAL A 110 -6.52 8.01 2.66
N SER A 111 -7.14 6.83 2.63
CA SER A 111 -6.41 5.56 2.69
C SER A 111 -5.59 5.32 1.42
N LYS A 112 -4.50 4.55 1.53
CA LYS A 112 -3.71 4.06 0.37
C LYS A 112 -4.58 3.39 -0.70
N SER A 113 -5.67 2.73 -0.32
CA SER A 113 -6.61 2.11 -1.25
C SER A 113 -7.30 3.09 -2.22
N ALA A 114 -7.31 4.39 -1.90
CA ALA A 114 -7.86 5.43 -2.77
C ALA A 114 -6.93 5.82 -3.93
N LEU A 115 -5.67 5.38 -3.91
CA LEU A 115 -4.74 5.64 -5.03
C LEU A 115 -5.10 4.74 -6.22
N ALA A 116 -5.34 5.38 -7.37
CA ALA A 116 -5.61 4.69 -8.64
C ALA A 116 -4.42 3.86 -9.14
N HIS A 117 -3.19 4.22 -8.73
CA HIS A 117 -1.97 3.54 -9.14
C HIS A 117 -1.66 2.38 -8.18
N ARG A 118 -1.91 1.15 -8.63
CA ARG A 118 -1.61 -0.09 -7.88
C ARG A 118 -0.14 -0.54 -7.99
N ASN A 119 0.69 0.18 -8.73
CA ASN A 119 2.07 -0.19 -9.02
C ASN A 119 3.01 0.33 -7.92
N CYS A 120 4.03 -0.45 -7.54
CA CYS A 120 5.06 0.08 -6.62
C CYS A 120 5.81 1.17 -7.36
N LEU A 121 5.98 2.34 -6.73
CA LEU A 121 6.87 3.39 -7.22
C LEU A 121 8.24 3.35 -6.52
N CYS A 122 8.53 2.25 -5.84
CA CYS A 122 9.79 2.05 -5.15
C CYS A 122 10.91 1.80 -6.17
N VAL A 123 12.09 2.34 -5.87
CA VAL A 123 13.29 2.22 -6.71
C VAL A 123 13.64 0.79 -7.09
N TYR A 124 13.38 -0.18 -6.20
CA TYR A 124 13.66 -1.59 -6.43
C TYR A 124 12.82 -2.19 -7.58
N HIS A 125 11.50 -1.98 -7.57
CA HIS A 125 10.63 -2.47 -8.64
C HIS A 125 10.80 -1.64 -9.93
N GLU A 126 10.98 -0.32 -9.81
CA GLU A 126 11.14 0.54 -10.98
C GLU A 126 12.46 0.29 -11.71
N ASN A 127 13.57 0.06 -11.01
CA ASN A 127 14.85 -0.25 -11.66
C ASN A 127 14.85 -1.60 -12.37
N VAL A 128 14.20 -2.62 -11.80
CA VAL A 128 13.99 -3.90 -12.49
C VAL A 128 13.11 -3.69 -13.73
N ARG A 129 11.99 -2.97 -13.61
CA ARG A 129 11.12 -2.64 -14.75
C ARG A 129 11.87 -1.91 -15.87
N LEU A 130 12.70 -0.93 -15.54
CA LEU A 130 13.50 -0.19 -16.52
C LEU A 130 14.51 -1.10 -17.21
N LEU A 131 15.22 -1.95 -16.45
CA LEU A 131 16.14 -2.94 -17.01
C LEU A 131 15.44 -3.89 -17.97
N LEU A 132 14.33 -4.51 -17.54
CA LEU A 132 13.57 -5.45 -18.37
C LEU A 132 13.11 -4.83 -19.69
N LYS A 133 12.68 -3.57 -19.68
CA LYS A 133 12.23 -2.87 -20.90
C LYS A 133 13.30 -2.82 -21.99
N ASP A 134 14.55 -2.57 -21.62
CA ASP A 134 15.65 -2.44 -22.57
C ASP A 134 16.28 -3.81 -22.91
N PHE A 135 16.11 -4.78 -22.00
CA PHE A 135 16.74 -6.10 -22.01
C PHE A 135 15.89 -7.21 -22.66
N ASP A 136 14.55 -7.13 -22.63
CA ASP A 136 13.60 -8.17 -23.08
C ASP A 136 13.92 -8.73 -24.48
N LYS A 137 14.33 -7.87 -25.41
CA LYS A 137 14.69 -8.26 -26.79
C LYS A 137 15.94 -9.15 -26.91
N TYR A 138 16.71 -9.32 -25.85
CA TYR A 138 17.91 -10.15 -25.80
C TYR A 138 17.70 -11.47 -25.06
N VAL A 139 16.50 -11.70 -24.51
CA VAL A 139 16.14 -12.96 -23.85
C VAL A 139 15.07 -13.64 -24.69
N ASP A 140 15.36 -14.84 -25.14
CA ASP A 140 14.40 -15.64 -25.88
C ASP A 140 13.26 -16.08 -24.94
N GLY A 141 12.01 -15.94 -25.41
CA GLY A 141 10.81 -16.26 -24.64
C GLY A 141 10.03 -15.03 -24.17
N THR A 142 9.24 -15.17 -23.10
CA THR A 142 8.35 -14.10 -22.60
C THR A 142 8.62 -13.71 -21.15
N HIS A 143 9.64 -14.30 -20.52
CA HIS A 143 9.94 -14.13 -19.10
C HIS A 143 10.25 -12.67 -18.72
N CYS A 144 10.81 -11.87 -19.63
CA CYS A 144 11.16 -10.46 -19.38
C CYS A 144 10.08 -9.45 -19.84
N SER A 145 8.97 -9.92 -20.41
CA SER A 145 7.96 -9.06 -21.06
C SER A 145 7.23 -8.10 -20.12
N SER A 146 7.13 -8.46 -18.85
CA SER A 146 6.51 -7.63 -17.82
C SER A 146 7.09 -7.95 -16.44
N LEU A 147 6.90 -7.03 -15.50
CA LEU A 147 7.33 -7.24 -14.12
C LEU A 147 6.62 -8.44 -13.47
N SER A 148 5.36 -8.70 -13.82
CA SER A 148 4.61 -9.85 -13.30
C SER A 148 5.20 -11.14 -13.86
N THR A 149 5.32 -11.23 -15.19
CA THR A 149 5.87 -12.41 -15.88
C THR A 149 7.29 -12.73 -15.40
N PHE A 150 8.09 -11.70 -15.18
CA PHE A 150 9.44 -11.84 -14.63
C PHE A 150 9.41 -12.35 -13.19
N THR A 151 8.51 -11.83 -12.35
CA THR A 151 8.38 -12.35 -10.98
C THR A 151 7.98 -13.82 -11.00
N ASP A 152 6.98 -14.17 -11.82
CA ASP A 152 6.49 -15.54 -11.95
C ASP A 152 7.54 -16.50 -12.53
N SER A 153 8.52 -16.01 -13.30
CA SER A 153 9.63 -16.82 -13.81
C SER A 153 10.77 -17.02 -12.83
N LEU A 154 10.77 -16.32 -11.68
CA LEU A 154 11.82 -16.45 -10.66
C LEU A 154 11.46 -17.44 -9.55
N VAL A 155 10.18 -17.73 -9.34
CA VAL A 155 9.71 -18.44 -8.16
C VAL A 155 8.65 -19.49 -8.49
N CYS A 156 8.54 -20.54 -7.68
CA CYS A 156 7.43 -21.50 -7.80
C CYS A 156 6.07 -20.85 -7.51
N SER A 157 6.03 -19.90 -6.58
CA SER A 157 4.81 -19.19 -6.20
C SER A 157 5.14 -17.83 -5.58
N THR A 158 4.48 -16.78 -6.10
CA THR A 158 4.57 -15.41 -5.56
C THR A 158 3.87 -15.23 -4.21
N ASN A 159 3.07 -16.22 -3.78
CA ASN A 159 2.41 -16.23 -2.47
C ASN A 159 3.20 -16.99 -1.40
N ASN A 160 4.32 -17.62 -1.76
CA ASN A 160 5.15 -18.38 -0.84
C ASN A 160 6.36 -17.55 -0.40
N GLU A 161 6.46 -17.27 0.90
CA GLU A 161 7.53 -16.43 1.45
C GLU A 161 8.92 -17.04 1.25
N GLU A 162 9.10 -18.36 1.41
CA GLU A 162 10.40 -19.01 1.19
C GLU A 162 10.90 -18.85 -0.24
N CYS A 163 9.99 -18.93 -1.23
CA CYS A 163 10.32 -18.66 -2.63
C CYS A 163 10.74 -17.21 -2.83
N MET A 164 9.97 -16.25 -2.31
CA MET A 164 10.23 -14.82 -2.47
C MET A 164 11.45 -14.33 -1.69
N PHE A 165 11.87 -15.04 -0.65
CA PHE A 165 13.12 -14.78 0.08
C PHE A 165 14.33 -15.55 -0.48
N GLY A 166 14.16 -16.32 -1.56
CA GLY A 166 15.27 -17.05 -2.20
C GLY A 166 15.76 -18.27 -1.39
N CYS A 167 14.95 -18.77 -0.46
CA CYS A 167 15.28 -19.94 0.38
C CYS A 167 14.72 -21.26 -0.20
N CYS A 168 13.86 -21.20 -1.21
CA CYS A 168 13.26 -22.38 -1.82
C CYS A 168 14.28 -23.18 -2.64
N SER A 169 14.43 -24.47 -2.33
CA SER A 169 15.35 -25.37 -3.02
C SER A 169 14.93 -25.71 -4.46
N ILE A 170 13.67 -25.46 -4.83
CA ILE A 170 13.11 -25.79 -6.15
C ILE A 170 13.39 -24.66 -7.15
N CYS A 171 13.09 -23.40 -6.79
CA CYS A 171 13.25 -22.27 -7.71
C CYS A 171 14.59 -21.53 -7.62
N LYS A 172 15.55 -22.04 -6.85
CA LYS A 172 16.89 -21.42 -6.69
C LYS A 172 17.63 -21.18 -8.02
N ASP A 173 17.38 -22.04 -9.02
CA ASP A 173 18.07 -22.02 -10.32
C ASP A 173 17.19 -21.42 -11.44
N PHE A 174 15.93 -21.05 -11.15
CA PHE A 174 14.98 -20.55 -12.16
C PHE A 174 15.47 -19.29 -12.88
N PHE A 175 16.22 -18.41 -12.21
CA PHE A 175 16.82 -17.26 -12.91
C PHE A 175 17.82 -17.72 -13.98
N SER A 176 18.64 -18.72 -13.67
CA SER A 176 19.61 -19.24 -14.63
C SER A 176 18.92 -19.94 -15.79
N GLU A 177 17.99 -20.85 -15.48
CA GLU A 177 17.24 -21.65 -16.46
C GLU A 177 16.32 -20.78 -17.37
N ASN A 178 15.56 -19.86 -16.78
CA ASN A 178 14.56 -19.10 -17.53
C ASN A 178 15.13 -17.83 -18.18
N ILE A 179 16.20 -17.26 -17.63
CA ILE A 179 16.76 -15.98 -18.09
C ILE A 179 18.16 -16.16 -18.65
N GLN A 180 19.14 -16.58 -17.84
CA GLN A 180 20.56 -16.54 -18.24
C GLN A 180 20.86 -17.45 -19.43
N GLU A 181 20.28 -18.66 -19.46
CA GLU A 181 20.51 -19.64 -20.51
C GLU A 181 19.82 -19.28 -21.84
N ASN A 182 18.82 -18.39 -21.81
CA ASN A 182 18.06 -17.96 -22.98
C ASN A 182 18.55 -16.61 -23.55
N VAL A 183 19.77 -16.19 -23.20
CA VAL A 183 20.32 -14.91 -23.64
C VAL A 183 20.96 -15.03 -25.01
N SER A 184 20.46 -14.23 -25.92
CA SER A 184 21.01 -14.07 -27.27
C SER A 184 21.91 -12.84 -27.36
N ASN A 185 23.03 -12.97 -28.08
CA ASN A 185 24.00 -11.90 -28.34
C ASN A 185 24.60 -11.24 -27.07
N SER A 186 25.07 -12.06 -26.12
CA SER A 186 25.65 -11.67 -24.82
C SER A 186 26.68 -10.53 -24.85
N ASN A 187 27.52 -10.48 -25.88
CA ASN A 187 28.55 -9.45 -26.05
C ASN A 187 28.04 -8.14 -26.70
N SER A 188 26.77 -8.08 -27.09
CA SER A 188 26.20 -6.88 -27.70
C SER A 188 26.17 -5.73 -26.72
N LYS A 189 26.33 -4.52 -27.25
CA LYS A 189 26.20 -3.31 -26.45
C LYS A 189 24.72 -3.03 -26.17
N ILE A 190 24.39 -2.80 -24.91
CA ILE A 190 23.07 -2.38 -24.44
C ILE A 190 23.21 -1.10 -23.62
N THR A 191 22.17 -0.27 -23.69
CA THR A 191 22.00 0.91 -22.85
C THR A 191 20.73 0.73 -22.05
N TRP A 192 20.76 1.04 -20.76
CA TRP A 192 19.59 0.94 -19.89
C TRP A 192 19.56 2.09 -18.88
N SER A 193 18.38 2.37 -18.35
CA SER A 193 18.19 3.40 -17.31
C SER A 193 17.99 2.81 -15.91
N GLN A 194 18.49 3.50 -14.88
CA GLN A 194 18.12 3.21 -13.49
C GLN A 194 18.07 4.48 -12.64
N TRP A 195 17.24 4.48 -11.62
CA TRP A 195 17.24 5.49 -10.57
C TRP A 195 18.34 5.20 -9.55
N ALA A 196 19.14 6.23 -9.25
CA ALA A 196 20.16 6.19 -8.21
C ALA A 196 19.97 7.36 -7.25
N SER A 197 20.29 7.14 -5.97
CA SER A 197 20.27 8.21 -4.96
C SER A 197 21.61 8.93 -4.96
N LYS A 198 21.61 10.23 -5.21
CA LYS A 198 22.77 11.11 -5.13
C LYS A 198 22.42 12.30 -4.25
N ASN A 199 23.15 12.47 -3.14
CA ASN A 199 22.93 13.56 -2.19
C ASN A 199 21.47 13.67 -1.67
N GLY A 200 20.83 12.52 -1.41
CA GLY A 200 19.44 12.49 -0.91
C GLY A 200 18.37 12.79 -1.97
N ARG A 201 18.75 13.01 -3.24
CA ARG A 201 17.82 13.12 -4.37
C ARG A 201 17.95 11.90 -5.26
N VAL A 202 16.82 11.44 -5.77
CA VAL A 202 16.76 10.30 -6.68
C VAL A 202 16.80 10.85 -8.11
N GLU A 203 17.83 10.47 -8.86
CA GLU A 203 18.06 10.89 -10.24
C GLU A 203 18.07 9.68 -11.16
N LYS A 204 17.50 9.83 -12.36
CA LYS A 204 17.50 8.78 -13.37
C LYS A 204 18.77 8.90 -14.21
N ASN A 205 19.59 7.87 -14.14
CA ASN A 205 20.86 7.79 -14.86
C ASN A 205 20.78 6.75 -15.97
N GLU A 206 21.54 7.00 -17.03
CA GLU A 206 21.73 6.07 -18.13
C GLU A 206 23.08 5.36 -17.98
N PHE A 207 23.08 4.06 -18.23
CA PHE A 207 24.23 3.18 -18.16
C PHE A 207 24.36 2.43 -19.48
N SER A 208 25.58 2.06 -19.86
CA SER A 208 25.82 1.23 -21.04
C SER A 208 26.87 0.17 -20.74
N GLY A 209 26.69 -1.01 -21.31
CA GLY A 209 27.56 -2.15 -21.09
C GLY A 209 27.26 -3.28 -22.08
N SER A 210 27.76 -4.48 -21.79
CA SER A 210 27.33 -5.69 -22.50
C SER A 210 26.00 -6.22 -21.98
N VAL A 211 25.36 -7.09 -22.76
CA VAL A 211 24.14 -7.81 -22.33
C VAL A 211 24.44 -8.66 -21.09
N ASP A 212 25.63 -9.28 -21.00
CA ASP A 212 26.09 -10.01 -19.81
C ASP A 212 26.21 -9.14 -18.56
N GLU A 213 26.76 -7.92 -18.70
CA GLU A 213 26.84 -6.97 -17.58
C GLU A 213 25.44 -6.57 -17.10
N ALA A 214 24.49 -6.38 -18.03
CA ALA A 214 23.10 -6.09 -17.69
C ALA A 214 22.42 -7.27 -16.97
N ILE A 215 22.75 -8.53 -17.31
CA ILE A 215 22.24 -9.74 -16.63
C ILE A 215 22.76 -9.83 -15.21
N LEU A 216 24.07 -9.62 -15.01
CA LEU A 216 24.67 -9.60 -13.68
C LEU A 216 24.05 -8.50 -12.82
N MET A 217 23.80 -7.33 -13.43
CA MET A 217 23.10 -6.22 -12.80
C MET A 217 21.67 -6.58 -12.42
N LEU A 218 20.92 -7.25 -13.30
CA LEU A 218 19.57 -7.73 -13.01
C LEU A 218 19.60 -8.74 -11.86
N LYS A 219 20.50 -9.73 -11.91
CA LYS A 219 20.69 -10.76 -10.87
C LYS A 219 20.94 -10.14 -9.50
N SER A 220 21.80 -9.12 -9.44
CA SER A 220 22.12 -8.41 -8.18
C SER A 220 20.93 -7.71 -7.52
N LYS A 221 19.82 -7.49 -8.25
CA LYS A 221 18.63 -6.80 -7.75
C LYS A 221 17.50 -7.73 -7.32
N ILE A 222 17.58 -9.02 -7.68
CA ILE A 222 16.47 -9.98 -7.50
C ILE A 222 16.08 -10.13 -6.04
N GLU A 223 17.06 -10.28 -5.14
CA GLU A 223 16.80 -10.48 -3.71
C GLU A 223 15.97 -9.34 -3.12
N PHE A 224 16.44 -8.09 -3.28
CA PHE A 224 15.71 -6.91 -2.79
C PHE A 224 14.39 -6.68 -3.55
N PHE A 225 14.34 -7.01 -4.84
CA PHE A 225 13.11 -6.93 -5.63
C PHE A 225 12.03 -7.86 -5.07
N CYS A 226 12.34 -9.15 -4.87
CA CYS A 226 11.41 -10.14 -4.35
C CYS A 226 11.03 -9.84 -2.89
N PHE A 227 11.98 -9.42 -2.05
CA PHE A 227 11.71 -8.96 -0.69
C PHE A 227 10.67 -7.81 -0.67
N MET A 228 10.89 -6.78 -1.49
CA MET A 228 9.98 -5.63 -1.58
C MET A 228 8.62 -6.02 -2.17
N TYR A 229 8.56 -7.02 -3.03
CA TYR A 229 7.30 -7.57 -3.54
C TYR A 229 6.49 -8.18 -2.39
N THR A 230 7.10 -9.02 -1.55
CA THR A 230 6.44 -9.62 -0.37
C THR A 230 5.91 -8.55 0.57
N LEU A 231 6.73 -7.56 0.94
CA LEU A 231 6.28 -6.46 1.82
C LEU A 231 5.05 -5.73 1.28
N LYS A 232 5.00 -5.52 -0.04
CA LYS A 232 3.87 -4.88 -0.70
C LYS A 232 2.61 -5.75 -0.67
N GLU A 233 2.72 -7.05 -0.93
CA GLU A 233 1.56 -7.96 -0.88
C GLU A 233 1.07 -8.17 0.56
N SER A 234 1.97 -8.29 1.54
CA SER A 234 1.62 -8.34 2.96
C SER A 234 0.85 -7.08 3.37
N SER A 235 1.34 -5.89 2.98
CA SER A 235 0.63 -4.63 3.20
C SER A 235 -0.78 -4.63 2.57
N ARG A 236 -0.95 -5.24 1.39
CA ARG A 236 -2.26 -5.37 0.72
C ARG A 236 -3.19 -6.37 1.38
N SER A 237 -2.66 -7.48 1.89
CA SER A 237 -3.46 -8.50 2.59
C SER A 237 -4.02 -7.94 3.90
N ILE A 238 -3.23 -7.15 4.63
CA ILE A 238 -3.66 -6.47 5.85
C ILE A 238 -4.73 -5.42 5.54
N LEU A 239 -4.68 -4.76 4.36
CA LEU A 239 -5.71 -3.82 3.91
C LEU A 239 -7.07 -4.44 3.57
N LYS A 240 -7.18 -5.77 3.47
CA LYS A 240 -8.45 -6.48 3.19
C LYS A 240 -9.18 -6.95 4.46
N ASN A 241 -8.53 -6.89 5.62
CA ASN A 241 -9.09 -7.27 6.93
C ASN A 241 -9.27 -6.06 7.86
#